data_AF-A0A841VFZ6-F1
#
_entry.id   AF-A0A841VFZ6-F1
#
_cell.length_a   1.000
_cell.length_b   1.000
_cell.length_c   1.000
_cell.angle_alpha   90.00
_cell.angle_beta   90.00
_cell.angle_gamma   90.00
#
_symmetry.space_group_name_H-M   'P 1'
#
loop_
_entity.id
_entity.type
_entity.pdbx_description
1 polymer ?
#
loop_
_entity_poly.entity_id
_entity_poly.type
_entity_poly.pdbx_seq_one_letter_code
_entity_poly.pdbx_strand_id
1 'polypeptide(L)' 'MDISLESINYAEGDVIFLQQHPQANNYQQITNHPLWLQLNAVKSGKVYEVGGDYWHGGSYIAANLILDDLFKYLAE' A
#
# COMPACT_ATOMS: atom_id res chain seq x y z
N MET A 1 -0.38 8.38 -5.39
CA MET A 1 -0.41 9.52 -4.45
C MET A 1 0.62 9.21 -3.39
N ASP A 2 1.61 10.07 -3.19
CA ASP A 2 2.58 9.86 -2.13
C ASP A 2 1.93 10.19 -0.78
N ILE A 3 2.05 9.29 0.19
CA ILE A 3 1.47 9.45 1.52
C ILE A 3 2.48 10.19 2.40
N SER A 4 2.02 11.21 3.11
CA SER A 4 2.74 11.88 4.20
C SER A 4 1.96 11.69 5.51
N LEU A 5 2.57 12.05 6.64
CA LEU A 5 1.87 12.05 7.93
C LEU A 5 0.65 13.00 7.96
N GLU A 6 0.68 14.05 7.14
CA GLU A 6 -0.42 15.03 7.05
C GLU A 6 -1.59 14.49 6.23
N SER A 7 -1.31 13.64 5.24
CA SER A 7 -2.31 13.03 4.35
C SER A 7 -2.71 11.61 4.74
N ILE A 8 -2.15 11.07 5.83
CA ILE A 8 -2.29 9.66 6.23
C ILE A 8 -3.74 9.22 6.46
N ASN A 9 -4.63 10.15 6.83
CA ASN A 9 -6.04 9.86 7.01
C ASN A 9 -6.75 9.47 5.70
N TYR A 10 -6.22 9.87 4.53
CA TYR A 10 -6.74 9.42 3.23
C TYR A 10 -6.39 7.96 2.94
N ALA A 11 -5.47 7.36 3.70
CA ALA A 11 -5.12 5.94 3.62
C ALA A 11 -6.08 5.04 4.40
N GLU A 12 -7.07 5.60 5.10
CA GLU A 12 -8.04 4.83 5.87
C GLU A 12 -8.88 3.95 4.94
N GLY A 13 -8.99 2.66 5.30
CA GLY A 13 -9.67 1.65 4.49
C GLY A 13 -9.55 0.27 5.12
N ASP A 14 -10.20 -0.71 4.48
CA ASP A 14 -10.19 -2.11 4.94
C ASP A 14 -8.89 -2.84 4.59
N VAL A 15 -8.23 -2.43 3.51
CA VAL A 15 -6.98 -3.01 2.98
C VAL A 15 -6.10 -1.89 2.42
N ILE A 16 -4.79 -1.98 2.66
CA ILE A 16 -3.79 -1.06 2.08
C ILE A 16 -2.83 -1.86 1.19
N PHE A 17 -2.73 -1.47 -0.08
CA PHE A 17 -1.65 -1.88 -0.98
C PHE A 17 -0.55 -0.83 -0.93
N LEU A 18 0.61 -1.19 -0.37
CA LEU A 18 1.70 -0.28 -0.12
C LEU A 18 2.79 -0.47 -1.18
N GLN A 19 3.02 0.56 -1.97
CA GLN A 19 4.15 0.62 -2.89
C GLN A 19 5.30 1.36 -2.21
N GLN A 20 6.44 0.69 -2.02
CA GLN A 20 7.66 1.38 -1.60
C GLN A 20 8.33 2.01 -2.83
N HIS A 21 8.49 3.33 -2.82
CA HIS A 21 9.33 4.00 -3.81
C HIS A 21 10.81 3.84 -3.40
N PRO A 22 11.71 3.36 -4.28
CA PRO A 22 13.10 3.08 -3.92
C PRO A 22 13.89 4.27 -3.37
N GLN A 23 13.47 5.49 -3.73
CA GLN A 23 14.10 6.75 -3.30
C GLN A 23 13.39 7.39 -2.09
N ALA A 24 12.35 6.75 -1.54
CA ALA A 24 11.63 7.27 -0.39
C ALA A 24 12.33 6.90 0.93
N ASN A 25 12.95 7.90 1.57
CA ASN A 25 13.68 7.72 2.84
C ASN A 25 12.77 7.78 4.08
N ASN A 26 11.48 8.04 3.90
CA ASN A 26 10.51 8.23 4.97
C ASN A 26 9.66 6.98 5.28
N TYR A 27 9.90 5.85 4.60
CA TYR A 27 9.10 4.63 4.79
C TYR A 27 9.03 4.20 6.26
N GLN A 28 10.19 4.05 6.92
CA GLN A 28 10.25 3.67 8.34
C GLN A 28 9.69 4.74 9.27
N GLN A 29 9.84 6.02 8.89
CA GLN A 29 9.30 7.12 9.67
C GLN A 29 7.77 7.08 9.68
N ILE A 30 7.13 6.82 8.53
CA ILE A 30 5.68 6.75 8.40
C ILE A 30 5.15 5.47 9.05
N THR A 31 5.71 4.31 8.71
CA THR A 31 5.19 3.00 9.16
C THR A 31 5.35 2.76 10.66
N ASN A 32 6.31 3.43 11.32
CA ASN A 32 6.45 3.39 12.78
C ASN A 32 5.67 4.52 13.50
N HIS A 33 5.06 5.45 12.76
CA HIS A 33 4.37 6.58 13.37
C HIS A 33 3.03 6.14 13.99
N PRO A 34 2.62 6.69 15.16
CA PRO A 34 1.36 6.34 15.79
C PRO A 34 0.14 6.47 14.86
N LEU A 35 0.09 7.52 14.02
CA LEU A 35 -1.04 7.70 13.09
C LEU A 35 -1.18 6.54 12.09
N TRP A 36 -0.07 6.01 11.58
CA TRP A 36 -0.10 4.82 10.70
C TRP A 36 -0.62 3.61 11.46
N LEU A 37 -0.05 3.38 12.66
CA LEU A 37 -0.44 2.27 13.52
C LEU A 37 -1.91 2.33 14.01
N GLN A 38 -2.57 3.48 13.87
CA GLN A 38 -3.98 3.66 14.22
C GLN A 38 -4.97 3.30 13.09
N LEU A 39 -4.52 3.19 11.83
CA LEU A 39 -5.39 2.86 10.70
C LEU A 39 -6.01 1.46 10.85
N ASN A 40 -7.26 1.27 10.42
CA ASN A 40 -7.96 0.00 10.60
C ASN A 40 -7.31 -1.15 9.80
N ALA A 41 -6.89 -0.90 8.56
CA ALA A 41 -6.13 -1.87 7.77
C ALA A 41 -4.82 -2.29 8.45
N VAL A 42 -4.11 -1.36 9.10
CA VAL A 42 -2.85 -1.66 9.80
C VAL A 42 -3.12 -2.52 11.04
N LYS A 43 -4.11 -2.15 11.86
CA LYS A 43 -4.52 -2.92 13.04
C LYS A 43 -5.01 -4.33 12.70
N SER A 44 -5.67 -4.49 11.56
CA SER A 44 -6.17 -5.77 11.07
C SER A 44 -5.12 -6.61 10.33
N GLY A 45 -3.89 -6.10 10.19
CA GLY A 45 -2.81 -6.80 9.48
C GLY A 45 -3.03 -6.90 7.97
N LYS A 46 -3.91 -6.05 7.41
CA LYS A 46 -4.28 -6.02 5.99
C LYS A 46 -3.50 -4.95 5.23
N VAL A 47 -2.18 -5.00 5.36
CA VAL A 47 -1.23 -4.16 4.63
C VAL A 47 -0.37 -5.07 3.78
N TYR A 48 -0.41 -4.89 2.47
CA TYR A 48 0.31 -5.73 1.52
C TYR A 48 1.27 -4.88 0.71
N GLU A 49 2.57 -5.19 0.81
CA GLU A 49 3.55 -4.60 -0.08
C GLU A 49 3.39 -5.16 -1.48
N VAL A 50 3.37 -4.28 -2.47
CA VAL A 50 3.17 -4.63 -3.88
C VAL A 50 4.30 -4.09 -4.74
N GLY A 51 4.55 -4.78 -5.86
CA GLY A 51 5.64 -4.41 -6.76
C GLY A 51 5.40 -3.06 -7.43
N GLY A 52 6.30 -2.11 -7.17
CA GLY A 52 6.13 -0.74 -7.62
C GLY A 52 6.15 -0.55 -9.13
N ASP A 53 6.89 -1.40 -9.85
CA ASP A 53 7.06 -1.25 -11.30
C ASP A 53 5.76 -1.53 -12.08
N TYR A 54 4.91 -2.44 -11.59
CA TYR A 54 3.66 -2.79 -12.29
C TYR A 54 2.41 -2.12 -11.70
N TRP A 55 2.38 -1.79 -10.39
CA TRP A 55 1.28 -0.99 -9.82
C TRP A 55 1.26 0.47 -10.29
N HIS A 56 2.39 0.95 -10.81
CA HIS A 56 2.49 2.25 -11.48
C HIS A 56 2.35 2.14 -13.02
N GLY A 57 2.34 0.92 -13.57
CA GLY A 57 2.38 0.66 -15.00
C GLY A 57 1.00 0.61 -15.67
N GLY A 58 0.94 0.92 -16.96
CA GLY A 58 -0.30 0.91 -17.77
C GLY A 58 -0.38 -0.19 -18.83
N SER A 59 0.41 -1.26 -18.73
CA SER A 59 0.43 -2.33 -19.73
C SER A 59 -0.56 -3.45 -19.40
N TYR A 60 -0.94 -4.25 -20.40
CA TYR A 60 -1.79 -5.43 -20.20
C TYR A 60 -1.14 -6.48 -19.27
N ILE A 61 0.19 -6.56 -19.27
CA ILE A 61 0.93 -7.44 -18.34
C ILE A 61 0.79 -6.91 -16.91
N ALA A 62 0.97 -5.59 -16.72
CA ALA A 62 0.81 -4.97 -15.41
C ALA A 62 -0.62 -5.14 -14.86
N ALA A 63 -1.64 -5.02 -15.72
CA ALA A 63 -3.03 -5.26 -15.33
C ALA A 63 -3.25 -6.68 -14.80
N ASN A 64 -2.69 -7.70 -15.45
CA ASN A 64 -2.80 -9.09 -14.98
C ASN A 64 -2.08 -9.30 -13.64
N LEU A 65 -0.90 -8.69 -13.45
CA LEU A 65 -0.17 -8.78 -12.18
C LEU A 65 -0.92 -8.09 -11.02
N ILE A 66 -1.58 -6.96 -11.29
CA ILE A 66 -2.46 -6.32 -10.31
C ILE A 66 -3.63 -7.25 -9.96
N LEU A 67 -4.27 -7.88 -10.94
CA LEU A 67 -5.33 -8.85 -10.69
C LEU A 67 -4.83 -10.03 -9.84
N ASP A 68 -3.64 -10.56 -10.12
CA ASP A 68 -3.04 -11.63 -9.33
C ASP A 68 -2.85 -11.23 -7.86
N ASP A 69 -2.37 -10.02 -7.58
CA ASP A 69 -2.27 -9.48 -6.22
C ASP A 69 -3.67 -9.36 -5.56
N LEU A 70 -4.64 -8.83 -6.28
CA LEU A 70 -6.01 -8.69 -5.75
C LEU A 70 -6.60 -10.05 -5.39
N PHE A 71 -6.47 -11.06 -6.26
CA PHE A 71 -6.95 -12.41 -5.96
C PHE A 71 -6.16 -13.06 -4.81
N LYS A 72 -4.85 -12.83 -4.74
CA LYS A 72 -4.02 -13.39 -3.66
C LYS A 72 -4.40 -12.85 -2.28
N TYR A 73 -4.74 -11.56 -2.18
CA TYR A 73 -4.92 -10.89 -0.90
C TYR A 73 -6.39 -10.66 -0.50
N LEU A 74 -7.31 -10.66 -1.47
CA LEU A 74 -8.73 -10.37 -1.22
C LEU A 74 -9.66 -11.56 -1.44
N ALA A 75 -9.22 -12.62 -2.12
CA ALA A 75 -10.08 -13.78 -2.30
C ALA A 75 -10.13 -14.63 -1.01
N GLU A 76 -11.33 -15.06 -0.64
CA GLU A 76 -11.59 -16.06 0.40
C GLU A 76 -11.43 -17.48 -0.13
#